data_AF-A0A5C8SXN4-F1
#
_entry.id   AF-A0A5C8SXN4-F1
#
_cell.length_a   1.000
_cell.length_b   1.000
_cell.length_c   1.000
_cell.angle_alpha   90.00
_cell.angle_beta   90.00
_cell.angle_gamma   90.00
#
_symmetry.space_group_name_H-M   'P 1'
#
loop_
_entity.id
_entity.type
_entity.pdbx_description
1 polymer ?
#
loop_
_entity_poly.entity_id
_entity_poly.type
_entity_poly.pdbx_seq_one_letter_code
_entity_poly.pdbx_strand_id
1 'polypeptide(L)'
;MALVCTPQIAIDEAELHETFVRASGPGGQNVNKLSTAVQLRFDVRRSAALPNAVAVRLMRLAGRRLTADGVLVISAQQFRTQERNRADARE
;
A
#
# COMPACT_ATOMS: atom_id res chain seq x y z
N MET A 1 -8.98 2.87 12.18
CA MET A 1 -10.24 2.31 11.65
C MET A 1 -9.83 1.21 10.67
N ALA A 2 -10.51 0.07 10.66
CA ALA A 2 -10.15 -1.02 9.74
C ALA A 2 -10.45 -0.65 8.28
N LEU A 3 -9.62 -1.13 7.35
CA LEU A 3 -9.87 -1.04 5.91
C LEU A 3 -10.85 -2.14 5.50
N VAL A 4 -12.07 -1.76 5.14
CA VAL A 4 -13.12 -2.72 4.75
C VAL A 4 -12.99 -3.05 3.26
N CYS A 5 -12.65 -4.30 2.95
CA CYS A 5 -12.55 -4.79 1.57
C CYS A 5 -13.85 -5.43 1.09
N THR A 6 -14.52 -6.17 1.96
CA THR A 6 -15.84 -6.80 1.73
C THR A 6 -16.62 -6.80 3.04
N PRO A 7 -17.92 -7.14 3.05
CA PRO A 7 -18.69 -7.25 4.29
C PRO A 7 -18.13 -8.27 5.31
N GLN A 8 -17.29 -9.20 4.86
CA GLN A 8 -16.70 -10.26 5.68
C GLN A 8 -15.18 -10.12 5.87
N ILE A 9 -14.52 -9.21 5.14
CA ILE A 9 -13.07 -9.01 5.19
C ILE A 9 -12.80 -7.53 5.47
N ALA A 10 -12.28 -7.28 6.66
CA ALA A 10 -11.75 -5.99 7.07
C ALA A 10 -10.33 -6.19 7.60
N ILE A 11 -9.39 -5.42 7.07
CA ILE A 11 -7.97 -5.45 7.45
C ILE A 11 -7.76 -4.42 8.54
N ASP A 12 -7.13 -4.80 9.66
CA ASP A 12 -6.85 -3.84 10.72
C ASP A 12 -5.81 -2.81 10.25
N GLU A 13 -5.95 -1.56 10.70
CA GLU A 13 -4.97 -0.51 10.43
C GLU A 13 -3.57 -0.89 10.93
N ALA A 14 -3.48 -1.67 12.00
CA ALA A 14 -2.21 -2.15 12.54
C ALA A 14 -1.49 -3.14 11.61
N GLU A 15 -2.19 -3.76 10.65
CA GLU A 15 -1.58 -4.63 9.63
C GLU A 15 -1.05 -3.82 8.42
N LEU A 16 -1.41 -2.53 8.33
CA LEU A 16 -1.06 -1.63 7.25
C LEU A 16 0.11 -0.74 7.67
N HIS A 17 1.26 -0.97 7.06
CA HIS A 17 2.46 -0.19 7.31
C HIS A 17 2.71 0.80 6.19
N GLU A 18 2.74 2.09 6.53
CA GLU A 18 2.96 3.15 5.57
C GLU A 18 4.30 3.83 5.80
N THR A 19 5.01 4.07 4.71
CA THR A 19 6.26 4.81 4.72
C THR A 19 6.20 5.94 3.70
N PHE A 20 6.65 7.12 4.11
CA PHE A 20 6.74 8.27 3.22
C PHE A 20 8.09 8.26 2.53
N VAL A 21 8.07 8.23 1.19
CA VAL A 21 9.27 8.18 0.37
C VAL A 21 9.42 9.49 -0.40
N ARG A 22 10.64 9.81 -0.81
CA ARG A 22 10.87 10.92 -1.73
C ARG A 22 10.27 10.57 -3.09
N ALA A 23 9.44 11.46 -3.63
CA ALA A 23 8.95 11.32 -4.99
C ALA A 23 10.16 11.27 -5.94
N SER A 24 10.28 10.20 -6.72
CA SER A 24 11.39 9.99 -7.65
C SER A 24 10.94 10.45 -9.04
N GLY A 25 11.44 11.61 -9.47
CA GLY A 25 11.18 12.13 -10.82
C GLY A 25 12.39 12.90 -11.36
N PRO A 26 12.68 12.86 -12.68
CA PRO A 26 13.77 13.62 -13.28
C PRO A 26 13.55 15.11 -13.04
N GLY A 27 14.53 15.76 -12.42
CA GLY A 27 14.41 17.10 -11.86
C GLY A 27 14.08 18.17 -12.90
N GLY A 28 12.83 18.63 -12.89
CA GLY A 28 12.45 19.95 -13.38
C GLY A 28 12.52 20.98 -12.25
N GLN A 29 12.74 22.25 -12.60
CA GLN A 29 13.04 23.39 -11.69
C GLN A 29 11.98 23.69 -10.59
N ASN A 30 10.95 22.86 -10.40
CA ASN A 30 9.96 22.97 -9.32
C ASN A 30 9.67 21.61 -8.63
N VAL A 31 10.67 20.73 -8.51
CA VAL A 31 10.65 19.59 -7.56
C VAL A 31 10.66 20.16 -6.14
N ASN A 32 9.48 20.54 -5.66
CA ASN A 32 9.31 20.90 -4.27
C ASN A 32 9.60 19.65 -3.42
N LYS A 33 10.60 19.82 -2.56
CA LYS A 33 11.41 18.87 -1.79
C LYS A 33 10.64 18.03 -0.75
N LEU A 34 9.32 17.92 -0.89
CA LEU A 34 8.44 17.30 0.09
C LEU A 34 8.24 15.82 -0.27
N SER A 35 8.54 14.91 0.66
CA SER A 35 8.32 13.46 0.52
C SER A 35 6.82 13.14 0.51
N THR A 36 6.13 13.46 -0.59
CA THR A 36 4.67 13.28 -0.69
C THR A 36 4.27 11.87 -1.08
N ALA A 37 5.20 11.09 -1.65
CA ALA A 37 4.93 9.72 -2.05
C ALA A 37 4.75 8.82 -0.82
N VAL A 38 3.75 7.94 -0.90
CA VAL A 38 3.39 6.97 0.15
C VAL A 38 3.64 5.57 -0.40
N GLN A 39 4.33 4.74 0.37
CA GLN A 39 4.41 3.31 0.15
C GLN A 39 3.64 2.60 1.25
N LEU A 40 2.57 1.91 0.89
CA LEU A 40 1.78 1.05 1.77
C LEU A 40 2.26 -0.39 1.66
N ARG A 41 2.43 -1.05 2.80
CA ARG A 41 2.88 -2.43 2.91
C ARG A 41 1.89 -3.22 3.75
N PHE A 42 1.51 -4.40 3.26
CA PHE A 42 0.56 -5.28 3.91
C PHE A 42 1.05 -6.74 3.83
N ASP A 43 1.21 -7.40 4.97
CA ASP A 43 1.65 -8.81 5.02
C ASP A 43 0.48 -9.76 4.72
N VAL A 44 0.25 -10.01 3.43
CA VAL A 44 -0.82 -10.89 2.95
C VAL A 44 -0.68 -12.31 3.49
N ARG A 45 0.57 -12.79 3.65
CA ARG A 45 0.84 -14.17 4.07
C ARG A 45 0.50 -14.39 5.54
N ARG A 46 0.71 -13.39 6.39
CA ARG A 46 0.51 -13.48 7.85
C ARG A 46 -0.76 -12.80 8.35
N SER A 47 -1.54 -12.17 7.46
CA SER A 47 -2.76 -11.48 7.86
C SER A 47 -3.81 -12.43 8.42
N ALA A 48 -4.34 -12.10 9.60
CA ALA A 48 -5.42 -12.85 10.23
C ALA A 48 -6.79 -12.53 9.60
N ALA A 49 -6.92 -11.38 8.93
CA ALA A 49 -8.13 -10.96 8.25
C ALA A 49 -8.42 -11.76 6.96
N LEU A 50 -7.41 -12.43 6.39
CA LEU A 50 -7.53 -13.13 5.12
C LEU A 50 -7.67 -14.65 5.30
N PRO A 51 -8.78 -15.26 4.85
CA PRO A 51 -8.84 -16.71 4.68
C PRO A 51 -7.72 -17.19 3.75
N ASN A 52 -7.15 -18.37 4.02
CA ASN A 52 -5.98 -18.89 3.29
C ASN A 52 -6.18 -18.86 1.76
N ALA A 53 -7.34 -19.30 1.27
CA ALA A 53 -7.65 -19.29 -0.16
C ALA A 53 -7.64 -17.86 -0.77
N VAL A 54 -8.08 -16.86 -0.01
CA VAL A 54 -8.05 -15.44 -0.42
C VAL A 54 -6.61 -14.93 -0.43
N ALA A 55 -5.83 -15.20 0.62
CA ALA A 55 -4.43 -14.81 0.69
C ALA A 55 -3.61 -15.39 -0.46
N VAL A 56 -3.75 -16.69 -0.76
CA VAL A 56 -3.07 -17.36 -1.87
C VAL A 56 -3.46 -16.74 -3.22
N ARG A 57 -4.75 -16.46 -3.42
CA ARG A 57 -5.24 -15.84 -4.65
C ARG A 57 -4.74 -14.40 -4.79
N LEU A 58 -4.74 -13.62 -3.71
CA LEU A 58 -4.23 -12.25 -3.69
C LEU A 58 -2.73 -12.23 -4.01
N MET A 59 -1.93 -13.11 -3.39
CA MET A 59 -0.49 -13.22 -3.69
C MET A 59 -0.25 -13.54 -5.17
N ARG A 60 -1.06 -14.41 -5.78
CA ARG A 60 -0.95 -14.72 -7.22
C ARG A 60 -1.31 -13.52 -8.11
N LEU A 61 -2.31 -12.73 -7.73
CA LEU A 61 -2.77 -11.55 -8.49
C LEU A 61 -1.85 -10.33 -8.31
N ALA A 62 -1.20 -10.21 -7.16
CA ALA A 62 -0.33 -9.08 -6.82
C ALA A 62 0.87 -8.96 -7.77
N GLY A 63 1.35 -10.08 -8.31
CA GLY A 63 2.45 -10.12 -9.29
C GLY A 63 3.69 -9.39 -8.78
N ARG A 64 4.16 -8.39 -9.53
CA ARG A 64 5.37 -7.60 -9.19
C ARG A 64 5.25 -6.76 -7.91
N ARG A 65 4.03 -6.56 -7.41
CA ARG A 65 3.78 -5.81 -6.16
C ARG A 65 3.99 -6.67 -4.91
N LEU A 66 4.19 -7.97 -5.05
CA LEU A 66 4.41 -8.88 -3.93
C LEU A 66 5.91 -9.12 -3.71
N THR A 67 6.37 -9.03 -2.47
CA THR A 67 7.71 -9.48 -2.08
C THR A 67 7.79 -11.01 -1.94
N ALA A 68 9.01 -11.56 -1.90
CA ALA A 68 9.23 -12.98 -1.64
C ALA A 68 8.66 -13.45 -0.28
N ASP A 69 8.66 -12.55 0.71
CA ASP A 69 8.07 -12.78 2.03
C ASP A 69 6.54 -12.80 2.04
N GLY A 70 5.89 -12.43 0.92
CA GLY A 70 4.42 -12.36 0.83
C GLY A 70 3.84 -11.02 1.26
N VAL A 71 4.65 -9.96 1.28
CA VAL A 71 4.21 -8.60 1.58
C VAL A 71 3.78 -7.91 0.30
N LEU A 72 2.53 -7.44 0.26
CA LEU A 72 2.02 -6.59 -0.81
C LEU A 72 2.52 -5.16 -0.59
N VAL A 73 3.08 -4.57 -1.64
CA VAL A 73 3.61 -3.21 -1.64
C VAL A 73 2.88 -2.38 -2.68
N ILE A 74 2.17 -1.35 -2.22
CA ILE A 74 1.48 -0.36 -3.04
C ILE A 74 2.23 0.96 -2.92
N SER A 75 2.35 1.72 -4.01
CA SER A 75 3.02 3.02 -4.02
C SER A 75 2.13 4.06 -4.68
N ALA A 76 1.85 5.14 -3.97
CA ALA A 76 1.01 6.24 -4.39
C ALA A 76 1.82 7.55 -4.39
N GLN A 77 1.84 8.24 -5.52
CA GLN A 77 2.58 9.50 -5.69
C GLN A 77 1.91 10.45 -6.68
N GLN A 78 0.63 10.22 -6.99
CA GLN A 78 -0.11 10.99 -7.98
C GLN A 78 -0.36 12.44 -7.52
N PHE A 79 -0.47 12.66 -6.20
CA PHE A 79 -0.88 13.92 -5.61
C PHE A 79 0.29 14.70 -4.98
N ARG A 80 0.07 16.01 -4.83
CA ARG A 80 1.02 16.94 -4.19
C ARG A 80 0.98 16.92 -2.67
N THR A 81 0.09 16.14 -2.05
CA THR A 81 -0.05 16.04 -0.59
C THR A 81 0.05 14.59 -0.13
N GLN A 82 0.70 14.38 1.02
CA GLN A 82 0.85 13.05 1.63
C GLN A 82 -0.51 12.42 1.95
N GLU A 83 -1.45 13.20 2.47
CA GLU A 83 -2.79 12.73 2.83
C GLU A 83 -3.55 12.16 1.63
N ARG A 84 -3.49 12.83 0.48
CA ARG A 84 -4.15 12.34 -0.74
C ARG A 84 -3.46 11.10 -1.29
N ASN A 85 -2.14 11.03 -1.24
CA ASN A 85 -1.41 9.81 -1.62
C ASN A 85 -1.65 8.66 -0.63
N ARG A 86 -1.85 8.93 0.66
CA ARG A 86 -2.25 7.92 1.65
C ARG A 86 -3.62 7.35 1.33
N ALA A 87 -4.59 8.21 1.01
CA ALA A 87 -5.93 7.79 0.61
C ALA A 87 -5.87 6.95 -0.69
N ASP A 88 -5.15 7.43 -1.70
CA ASP A 88 -4.92 6.73 -2.98
C ASP A 88 -4.28 5.34 -2.80
N ALA A 89 -3.34 5.20 -1.86
CA ALA A 89 -2.73 3.89 -1.58
C ALA A 89 -3.71 2.87 -0.96
N ARG A 90 -4.81 3.34 -0.36
CA ARG A 90 -5.80 2.52 0.37
C ARG A 90 -7.07 2.24 -0.43
N GLU A 91 -7.24 2.87 -1.59
CA GLU A 91 -8.38 2.67 -2.52
C GLU A 91 -8.12 1.47 -3.45
#